data_AF-A0A4Q3YP90-F1
#
_entry.id   AF-A0A4Q3YP90-F1
#
_cell.length_a   1.000
_cell.length_b   1.000
_cell.length_c   1.000
_cell.angle_alpha   90.00
_cell.angle_beta   90.00
_cell.angle_gamma   90.00
#
_symmetry.space_group_name_H-M   'P 1'
#
loop_
_entity.id
_entity.type
_entity.pdbx_description
1 polymer ?
#
loop_
_entity_poly.entity_id
_entity_poly.type
_entity_poly.pdbx_seq_one_letter_code
_entity_poly.pdbx_strand_id
1 'polypeptide(L)'
;MRCIFCKQNSSGSRSVEHIIPESIGSKRRILPRGAVCDKCNNYIARKVEQPILNHSWMRNLRAWYQVPNKKGTYPSMLGHIAGSEIPVNMRRHKDGKLQVSIENLSDAHALSQVVAGGFEKSLIFTIEDIPPQREMSRFLCKMAIEAYAELFCSDPNELDRLVDEPYLDNIRGYARYGMNFKSSPVNMRIRNT
;
A
#
# COMPACT_ATOMS: atom_id res chain seq x y z
N MET A 1 -13.74 10.37 -22.85
CA MET A 1 -13.21 9.39 -21.88
C MET A 1 -13.95 9.55 -20.57
N ARG A 2 -14.28 8.41 -19.95
CA ARG A 2 -14.92 8.34 -18.64
C ARG A 2 -14.06 7.54 -17.68
N CYS A 3 -14.20 7.87 -16.40
CA CYS A 3 -13.45 7.20 -15.34
C CYS A 3 -13.95 5.77 -15.11
N ILE A 4 -13.05 4.79 -15.09
CA ILE A 4 -13.37 3.36 -14.87
C ILE A 4 -13.99 3.06 -13.49
N PHE A 5 -13.96 4.01 -12.57
CA PHE A 5 -14.46 3.87 -11.21
C PHE A 5 -15.76 4.63 -10.93
N CYS A 6 -15.97 5.81 -11.54
CA CYS A 6 -17.16 6.63 -11.29
C CYS A 6 -18.05 6.85 -12.52
N LYS A 7 -17.62 6.37 -13.70
CA LYS A 7 -18.27 6.57 -14.99
C LYS A 7 -18.45 8.04 -15.42
N GLN A 8 -17.98 9.00 -14.63
CA GLN A 8 -18.05 10.43 -14.95
C GLN A 8 -16.96 10.83 -15.94
N ASN A 9 -17.18 11.95 -16.65
CA ASN A 9 -16.20 12.59 -17.51
C ASN A 9 -14.89 12.83 -16.74
N SER A 10 -13.78 12.42 -17.36
CA SER A 10 -12.44 12.47 -16.78
C SER A 10 -11.42 13.16 -17.69
N SER A 11 -11.85 13.78 -18.79
CA SER A 11 -10.97 14.40 -19.79
C SER A 11 -10.07 15.51 -19.23
N GLY A 12 -10.47 16.16 -18.13
CA GLY A 12 -9.68 17.19 -17.46
C GLY A 12 -8.65 16.68 -16.43
N SER A 13 -8.56 15.35 -16.24
CA SER A 13 -7.72 14.77 -15.19
C SER A 13 -6.25 14.82 -15.55
N ARG A 14 -5.40 15.18 -14.58
CA ARG A 14 -3.96 15.38 -14.82
C ARG A 14 -3.09 14.27 -14.24
N SER A 15 -3.61 13.53 -13.27
CA SER A 15 -2.87 12.48 -12.59
C SER A 15 -2.59 11.29 -13.51
N VAL A 16 -1.41 10.72 -13.36
CA VAL A 16 -1.06 9.40 -13.92
C VAL A 16 -1.39 8.36 -12.86
N GLU A 17 -2.17 7.35 -13.25
CA GLU A 17 -2.53 6.26 -12.35
C GLU A 17 -1.57 5.09 -12.55
N HIS A 18 -1.11 4.50 -11.44
CA HIS A 18 -0.25 3.34 -11.47
C HIS A 18 -1.06 2.14 -11.01
N ILE A 19 -1.15 1.10 -11.86
CA ILE A 19 -1.92 -0.10 -11.55
C ILE A 19 -1.45 -0.69 -10.23
N ILE A 20 -0.14 -0.92 -10.16
CA ILE A 20 0.58 -1.25 -8.93
C ILE A 20 1.25 0.06 -8.47
N PRO A 21 0.93 0.61 -7.29
CA PRO A 21 1.48 1.87 -6.83
C PRO A 21 3.01 1.90 -6.79
N GLU A 22 3.58 3.07 -7.08
CA GLU A 22 5.02 3.29 -6.96
C GLU A 22 5.57 3.00 -5.57
N SER A 23 4.75 3.25 -4.53
CA SER A 23 5.12 3.00 -3.13
C SER A 23 5.41 1.54 -2.83
N ILE A 24 4.93 0.60 -3.66
CA ILE A 24 5.25 -0.84 -3.56
C ILE A 24 6.24 -1.31 -4.65
N GLY A 25 6.88 -0.37 -5.36
CA GLY A 25 8.03 -0.63 -6.22
C GLY A 25 7.75 -0.68 -7.71
N SER A 26 6.50 -0.49 -8.16
CA SER A 26 6.16 -0.54 -9.59
C SER A 26 6.14 0.84 -10.24
N LYS A 27 6.85 0.98 -11.38
CA LYS A 27 6.90 2.21 -12.17
C LYS A 27 6.48 2.04 -13.64
N ARG A 28 6.16 0.82 -14.07
CA ARG A 28 6.03 0.49 -15.50
C ARG A 28 4.59 0.45 -16.00
N ARG A 29 3.68 -0.14 -15.22
CA ARG A 29 2.27 -0.29 -15.61
C ARG A 29 1.46 0.91 -15.15
N ILE A 30 1.18 1.79 -16.11
CA ILE A 30 0.47 3.04 -15.90
C ILE A 30 -0.75 3.09 -16.83
N LEU A 31 -1.83 3.69 -16.34
CA LEU A 31 -2.99 3.99 -17.18
C LEU A 31 -2.87 5.39 -17.79
N PRO A 32 -3.44 5.63 -18.98
CA PRO A 32 -3.47 6.95 -19.57
C PRO A 32 -4.23 7.94 -18.67
N ARG A 33 -3.82 9.21 -18.71
CA ARG A 33 -4.51 10.29 -17.98
C ARG A 33 -5.98 10.30 -18.34
N GLY A 34 -6.84 10.34 -17.32
CA GLY A 34 -8.28 10.29 -17.50
C GLY A 34 -8.90 8.90 -17.44
N ALA A 35 -8.14 7.80 -17.53
CA ALA A 35 -8.70 6.46 -17.25
C ALA A 35 -9.26 6.39 -15.82
N VAL A 36 -8.57 7.03 -14.87
CA VAL A 36 -9.04 7.31 -13.52
C VAL A 36 -9.07 8.82 -13.32
N CYS A 37 -10.21 9.36 -12.86
CA CYS A 37 -10.31 10.79 -12.58
C CYS A 37 -9.58 11.18 -11.30
N ASP A 38 -9.13 12.43 -11.19
CA ASP A 38 -8.37 12.93 -10.04
C ASP A 38 -9.12 12.74 -8.71
N LYS A 39 -10.47 12.84 -8.72
CA LYS A 39 -11.31 12.59 -7.53
C LYS A 39 -11.24 11.13 -7.07
N CYS A 40 -11.31 10.19 -8.01
CA CYS A 40 -11.22 8.75 -7.70
C CYS A 40 -9.83 8.39 -7.22
N ASN A 41 -8.79 8.83 -7.94
CA ASN A 41 -7.40 8.58 -7.57
C ASN A 41 -7.12 9.09 -6.14
N ASN A 42 -7.42 10.37 -5.85
CA ASN A 42 -7.22 10.93 -4.52
C ASN A 42 -8.01 10.20 -3.42
N TYR A 43 -9.24 9.76 -3.71
CA TYR A 43 -10.02 8.99 -2.77
C TYR A 43 -9.35 7.64 -2.47
N ILE A 44 -8.99 6.88 -3.51
CA ILE A 44 -8.38 5.56 -3.40
C ILE A 44 -7.04 5.64 -2.68
N ALA A 45 -6.19 6.60 -3.04
CA ALA A 45 -4.91 6.85 -2.38
C ALA A 45 -5.09 7.03 -0.86
N ARG A 46 -6.11 7.80 -0.44
CA ARG A 46 -6.35 8.10 0.99
C ARG A 46 -7.09 7.00 1.75
N LYS A 47 -8.04 6.32 1.11
CA LYS A 47 -8.99 5.42 1.78
C LYS A 47 -8.72 3.93 1.56
N VAL A 48 -7.80 3.60 0.66
CA VAL A 48 -7.43 2.23 0.30
C VAL A 48 -5.91 2.05 0.41
N GLU A 49 -5.13 2.83 -0.33
CA GLU A 49 -3.68 2.61 -0.41
C GLU A 49 -2.95 3.04 0.86
N GLN A 50 -3.21 4.24 1.35
CA GLN A 50 -2.54 4.78 2.54
C GLN A 50 -2.70 3.89 3.78
N PRO A 51 -3.90 3.36 4.12
CA PRO A 51 -4.05 2.38 5.19
C PRO A 51 -3.13 1.16 5.06
N ILE A 52 -2.97 0.62 3.85
CA ILE A 52 -2.09 -0.53 3.59
C ILE A 52 -0.63 -0.11 3.73
N LEU A 53 -0.24 0.98 3.08
CA LEU A 53 1.15 1.46 3.07
C LEU A 53 1.67 1.85 4.45
N ASN A 54 0.78 2.24 5.36
CA ASN A 54 1.08 2.59 6.74
C ASN A 54 1.00 1.40 7.70
N HIS A 55 0.43 0.26 7.28
CA HIS A 55 0.36 -0.93 8.11
C HIS A 55 1.78 -1.48 8.37
N SER A 56 2.04 -1.97 9.58
CA SER A 56 3.35 -2.48 10.02
C SER A 56 3.91 -3.53 9.06
N TRP A 57 3.08 -4.50 8.66
CA TRP A 57 3.41 -5.52 7.65
C TRP A 57 3.96 -4.91 6.35
N MET A 58 3.23 -3.99 5.69
CA MET A 58 3.66 -3.40 4.42
C MET A 58 4.88 -2.49 4.60
N ARG A 59 4.94 -1.75 5.71
CA ARG A 59 6.10 -0.95 6.05
C ARG A 59 7.36 -1.81 6.18
N ASN A 60 7.28 -2.93 6.91
CA ASN A 60 8.38 -3.87 7.09
C ASN A 60 8.74 -4.56 5.77
N LEU A 61 7.76 -4.98 4.98
CA LEU A 61 7.97 -5.56 3.65
C LEU A 61 8.73 -4.59 2.73
N ARG A 62 8.31 -3.33 2.67
CA ARG A 62 8.99 -2.29 1.89
C ARG A 62 10.39 -1.98 2.42
N ALA A 63 10.60 -2.02 3.72
CA ALA A 63 11.92 -1.84 4.32
C ALA A 63 12.85 -3.02 4.00
N TRP A 64 12.34 -4.24 4.06
CA TRP A 64 13.07 -5.47 3.74
C TRP A 64 13.54 -5.48 2.29
N TYR A 65 12.64 -5.18 1.35
CA TYR A 65 12.96 -5.06 -0.08
C TYR A 65 13.58 -3.71 -0.48
N GLN A 66 13.81 -2.82 0.49
CA GLN A 66 14.40 -1.50 0.29
C GLN A 66 13.68 -0.70 -0.82
N VAL A 67 12.35 -0.68 -0.80
CA VAL A 67 11.53 0.08 -1.73
C VAL A 67 11.46 1.54 -1.28
N PRO A 68 12.14 2.48 -1.96
CA PRO A 68 12.15 3.87 -1.54
C PRO A 68 10.80 4.55 -1.83
N ASN A 69 10.52 5.62 -1.10
CA ASN A 69 9.43 6.53 -1.48
C ASN A 69 9.80 7.35 -2.73
N LYS A 70 8.87 8.19 -3.21
CA LYS A 70 9.11 9.08 -4.37
C LYS A 70 10.30 10.04 -4.19
N LYS A 71 10.67 10.39 -2.95
CA LYS A 71 11.83 11.24 -2.61
C LYS A 71 13.15 10.44 -2.51
N GLY A 72 13.12 9.13 -2.73
CA GLY A 72 14.29 8.26 -2.61
C GLY A 72 14.66 7.90 -1.17
N THR A 73 13.77 8.10 -0.19
CA THR A 73 14.01 7.72 1.21
C THR A 73 13.51 6.30 1.46
N TYR A 74 14.35 5.46 2.07
CA TYR A 74 13.97 4.11 2.49
C TYR A 74 13.10 4.14 3.76
N PRO A 75 12.06 3.30 3.84
CA PRO A 75 11.26 3.17 5.05
C PRO A 75 12.07 2.52 6.18
N SER A 76 11.67 2.79 7.42
CA SER A 76 12.21 2.10 8.59
C SER A 76 11.52 0.75 8.77
N MET A 77 12.29 -0.26 9.15
CA MET A 77 11.82 -1.55 9.62
C MET A 77 11.46 -1.44 11.10
N LEU A 78 10.23 -1.80 11.46
CA LEU A 78 9.76 -1.90 12.84
C LEU A 78 10.18 -3.27 13.41
N GLY A 79 10.72 -3.26 14.62
CA GLY A 79 11.06 -4.46 15.39
C GLY A 79 10.91 -4.17 16.89
N HIS A 80 11.47 -5.04 17.72
CA HIS A 80 11.52 -4.86 19.17
C HIS A 80 12.83 -5.42 19.75
N ILE A 81 13.14 -5.03 20.98
CA ILE A 81 14.29 -5.56 21.72
C ILE A 81 13.92 -6.91 22.34
N ALA A 82 14.71 -7.96 22.10
CA ALA A 82 14.44 -9.31 22.60
C ALA A 82 14.18 -9.34 24.12
N GLY A 83 13.11 -10.03 24.51
CA GLY A 83 12.69 -10.09 25.92
C GLY A 83 12.14 -8.77 26.45
N SER A 84 11.60 -7.92 25.57
CA SER A 84 10.83 -6.72 25.93
C SER A 84 9.86 -6.33 24.81
N GLU A 85 8.84 -5.55 25.15
CA GLU A 85 7.88 -4.98 24.18
C GLU A 85 8.33 -3.62 23.63
N ILE A 86 9.61 -3.24 23.80
CA ILE A 86 10.11 -1.92 23.41
C ILE A 86 10.25 -1.88 21.87
N PRO A 87 9.43 -1.10 21.15
CA PRO A 87 9.49 -1.02 19.71
C PRO A 87 10.69 -0.18 19.25
N VAL A 88 11.42 -0.71 18.28
CA VAL A 88 12.55 -0.06 17.65
C VAL A 88 12.36 0.05 16.15
N ASN A 89 13.02 1.04 15.57
CA ASN A 89 13.08 1.25 14.15
C ASN A 89 14.51 1.12 13.66
N MET A 90 14.69 0.38 12.58
CA MET A 90 15.94 0.37 11.84
C MET A 90 15.75 0.99 10.47
N ARG A 91 16.57 1.98 10.12
CA ARG A 91 16.57 2.61 8.80
C ARG A 91 17.95 2.48 8.16
N ARG A 92 17.97 2.08 6.88
CA ARG A 92 19.15 2.15 6.04
C ARG A 92 19.18 3.51 5.31
N HIS A 93 20.30 4.22 5.44
CA HIS A 93 20.57 5.45 4.71
C HIS A 93 21.18 5.16 3.34
N LYS A 94 21.19 6.16 2.44
CA LYS A 94 21.72 6.01 1.08
C LYS A 94 23.21 5.67 1.04
N ASP A 95 23.96 6.07 2.07
CA ASP A 95 25.38 5.76 2.25
C ASP A 95 25.63 4.35 2.81
N GLY A 96 24.56 3.56 3.01
CA GLY A 96 24.64 2.21 3.54
C GLY A 96 24.65 2.11 5.06
N LYS A 97 24.71 3.23 5.79
CA LYS A 97 24.69 3.22 7.26
C LYS A 97 23.31 2.84 7.78
N LEU A 98 23.31 2.08 8.88
CA LEU A 98 22.11 1.73 9.62
C LEU A 98 21.94 2.68 10.80
N GLN A 99 20.72 3.16 10.98
CA GLN A 99 20.30 3.92 12.14
C GLN A 99 19.25 3.12 12.88
N VAL A 100 19.47 2.91 14.18
CA VAL A 100 18.48 2.34 15.10
C VAL A 100 17.96 3.45 16.00
N SER A 101 16.65 3.52 16.19
CA SER A 101 16.01 4.45 17.13
C SER A 101 14.81 3.80 17.80
N ILE A 102 14.32 4.39 18.89
CA ILE A 102 12.99 4.08 19.42
C ILE A 102 11.91 4.51 18.42
N GLU A 103 10.78 3.80 18.41
CA GLU A 103 9.58 4.21 17.68
C GLU A 103 8.80 5.28 18.45
N ASN A 104 8.61 5.09 19.75
CA ASN A 104 7.93 6.06 20.60
C ASN A 104 8.92 6.72 21.54
N LEU A 105 8.84 8.05 21.67
CA LEU A 105 9.66 8.80 22.63
C LEU A 105 9.41 8.39 24.09
N SER A 106 8.21 7.86 24.39
CA SER A 106 7.87 7.32 25.70
C SER A 106 8.79 6.18 26.14
N ASP A 107 9.39 5.46 25.20
CA ASP A 107 10.17 4.26 25.47
C ASP A 107 11.65 4.57 25.75
N ALA A 108 12.04 5.86 25.74
CA ALA A 108 13.41 6.30 25.94
C ALA A 108 14.00 5.85 27.29
N HIS A 109 13.20 5.85 28.35
CA HIS A 109 13.66 5.40 29.67
C HIS A 109 13.93 3.89 29.67
N ALA A 110 13.02 3.09 29.08
CA ALA A 110 13.17 1.65 28.99
C ALA A 110 14.38 1.25 28.13
N LEU A 111 14.63 1.97 27.02
CA LEU A 111 15.85 1.80 26.23
C LEU A 111 17.11 2.13 27.05
N SER A 112 17.08 3.19 27.85
CA SER A 112 18.24 3.58 28.69
C SER A 112 18.63 2.47 29.66
N GLN A 113 17.67 1.74 30.22
CA GLN A 113 17.92 0.58 31.07
C GLN A 113 18.57 -0.59 30.30
N VAL A 114 18.10 -0.86 29.08
CA VAL A 114 18.69 -1.89 28.21
C VAL A 114 20.14 -1.54 27.83
N VAL A 115 20.40 -0.26 27.51
CA VAL A 115 21.75 0.23 27.17
C VAL A 115 22.66 0.21 28.39
N ALA A 116 22.18 0.61 29.57
CA ALA A 116 22.94 0.54 30.83
C ALA A 116 23.33 -0.90 31.19
N GLY A 117 22.53 -1.89 30.81
CA GLY A 117 22.83 -3.31 30.91
C GLY A 117 23.77 -3.86 29.83
N GLY A 118 24.45 -3.02 29.04
CA GLY A 118 25.44 -3.44 28.04
C GLY A 118 24.90 -3.72 26.64
N PHE A 119 23.59 -3.56 26.40
CA PHE A 119 22.94 -3.80 25.10
C PHE A 119 23.24 -5.19 24.50
N GLU A 120 23.35 -6.23 25.34
CA GLU A 120 23.60 -7.61 24.88
C GLU A 120 22.35 -8.28 24.26
N LYS A 121 21.21 -7.58 24.25
CA LYS A 121 19.95 -8.10 23.75
C LYS A 121 19.86 -7.97 22.22
N SER A 122 19.48 -9.06 21.56
CA SER A 122 19.20 -9.07 20.12
C SER A 122 18.04 -8.14 19.76
N LEU A 123 18.12 -7.54 18.57
CA LEU A 123 16.97 -6.85 17.96
C LEU A 123 16.20 -7.85 17.09
N ILE A 124 14.90 -7.95 17.32
CA ILE A 124 14.01 -8.86 16.60
C ILE A 124 13.18 -8.05 15.62
N PHE A 125 13.34 -8.36 14.33
CA PHE A 125 12.52 -7.80 13.25
C PHE A 125 11.67 -8.90 12.66
N THR A 126 10.38 -8.90 12.98
CA THR A 126 9.41 -9.84 12.42
C THR A 126 8.68 -9.20 11.24
N ILE A 127 8.41 -10.03 10.24
CA ILE A 127 7.37 -9.74 9.24
C ILE A 127 6.18 -10.57 9.68
N GLU A 128 5.27 -9.98 10.45
CA GLU A 128 4.00 -10.63 10.78
C GLU A 128 3.04 -10.54 9.57
N ASP A 129 2.51 -11.69 9.15
CA ASP A 129 1.85 -11.88 7.86
C ASP A 129 0.33 -11.61 7.84
N ILE A 130 -0.15 -10.66 8.67
CA ILE A 130 -1.57 -10.31 8.66
C ILE A 130 -1.75 -8.89 8.13
N PRO A 131 -1.97 -8.71 6.82
CA PRO A 131 -2.32 -7.41 6.25
C PRO A 131 -3.73 -6.98 6.68
N PRO A 132 -4.05 -5.68 6.57
CA PRO A 132 -5.40 -5.19 6.84
C PRO A 132 -6.34 -5.75 5.77
N GLN A 133 -7.10 -6.80 6.13
CA GLN A 133 -7.75 -7.68 5.16
C GLN A 133 -8.75 -6.95 4.26
N ARG A 134 -9.55 -6.04 4.84
CA ARG A 134 -10.55 -5.29 4.08
C ARG A 134 -9.90 -4.33 3.10
N GLU A 135 -8.93 -3.56 3.55
CA GLU A 135 -8.21 -2.59 2.72
C GLU A 135 -7.44 -3.32 1.62
N MET A 136 -6.75 -4.41 1.96
CA MET A 136 -6.03 -5.26 1.02
C MET A 136 -6.95 -5.83 -0.07
N SER A 137 -8.14 -6.31 0.32
CA SER A 137 -9.13 -6.78 -0.64
C SER A 137 -9.58 -5.67 -1.60
N ARG A 138 -9.89 -4.48 -1.08
CA ARG A 138 -10.25 -3.30 -1.89
C ARG A 138 -9.13 -2.89 -2.84
N PHE A 139 -7.89 -2.97 -2.36
CA PHE A 139 -6.69 -2.66 -3.13
C PHE A 139 -6.46 -3.65 -4.27
N LEU A 140 -6.65 -4.95 -4.03
CA LEU A 140 -6.59 -5.97 -5.07
C LEU A 140 -7.71 -5.80 -6.09
N CYS A 141 -8.93 -5.46 -5.67
CA CYS A 141 -10.02 -5.13 -6.59
C CYS A 141 -9.70 -3.90 -7.46
N LYS A 142 -9.10 -2.85 -6.87
CA LYS A 142 -8.61 -1.66 -7.59
C LYS A 142 -7.60 -2.06 -8.66
N MET A 143 -6.57 -2.80 -8.28
CA MET A 143 -5.55 -3.31 -9.19
C MET A 143 -6.14 -4.17 -10.31
N ALA A 144 -7.12 -5.01 -10.00
CA ALA A 144 -7.76 -5.89 -10.99
C ALA A 144 -8.56 -5.09 -12.03
N ILE A 145 -9.36 -4.11 -11.62
CA ILE A 145 -10.11 -3.24 -12.54
C ILE A 145 -9.14 -2.47 -13.44
N GLU A 146 -8.06 -1.94 -12.88
CA GLU A 146 -7.07 -1.17 -13.62
C GLU A 146 -6.27 -2.03 -14.60
N ALA A 147 -5.83 -3.23 -14.19
CA ALA A 147 -5.19 -4.20 -15.07
C ALA A 147 -6.12 -4.62 -16.21
N TYR A 148 -7.41 -4.76 -15.94
CA TYR A 148 -8.38 -5.07 -16.98
C TYR A 148 -8.60 -3.89 -17.93
N ALA A 149 -8.66 -2.66 -17.40
CA ALA A 149 -8.72 -1.45 -18.22
C ALA A 149 -7.48 -1.25 -19.10
N GLU A 150 -6.29 -1.61 -18.62
CA GLU A 150 -5.03 -1.53 -19.36
C GLU A 150 -5.12 -2.24 -20.72
N LEU A 151 -5.84 -3.37 -20.80
CA LEU A 151 -6.03 -4.15 -22.02
C LEU A 151 -6.77 -3.39 -23.14
N PHE A 152 -7.57 -2.37 -22.78
CA PHE A 152 -8.41 -1.63 -23.71
C PHE A 152 -8.00 -0.15 -23.85
N CYS A 153 -6.90 0.26 -23.20
CA CYS A 153 -6.47 1.66 -23.20
C CYS A 153 -5.96 2.17 -24.56
N SER A 154 -5.72 1.27 -25.53
CA SER A 154 -5.35 1.63 -26.89
C SER A 154 -6.50 2.19 -27.72
N ASP A 155 -7.75 1.87 -27.37
CA ASP A 155 -8.96 2.38 -28.03
C ASP A 155 -9.93 3.00 -26.99
N PRO A 156 -10.11 4.34 -27.00
CA PRO A 156 -11.04 5.01 -26.11
C PRO A 156 -12.48 4.46 -26.15
N ASN A 157 -12.94 3.95 -27.30
CA ASN A 157 -14.29 3.39 -27.44
C ASN A 157 -14.41 2.05 -26.69
N GLU A 158 -13.40 1.19 -26.76
CA GLU A 158 -13.37 -0.07 -26.01
C GLU A 158 -13.26 0.18 -24.51
N LEU A 159 -12.46 1.19 -24.11
CA LEU A 159 -12.41 1.62 -22.71
C LEU A 159 -13.78 2.13 -22.23
N ASP A 160 -14.50 2.91 -23.05
CA ASP A 160 -15.84 3.38 -22.69
C ASP A 160 -16.85 2.20 -22.62
N ARG A 161 -16.74 1.17 -23.47
CA ARG A 161 -17.55 -0.07 -23.33
C ARG A 161 -17.29 -0.77 -21.99
N LEU A 162 -16.02 -0.90 -21.61
CA LEU A 162 -15.64 -1.45 -20.32
C LEU A 162 -16.25 -0.65 -19.16
N VAL A 163 -16.25 0.68 -19.23
CA VAL A 163 -16.85 1.55 -18.20
C VAL A 163 -18.33 1.25 -17.99
N ASP A 164 -19.06 0.96 -19.07
CA ASP A 164 -20.50 0.69 -19.00
C ASP A 164 -20.85 -0.73 -18.54
N GLU A 165 -19.88 -1.63 -18.57
CA GLU A 165 -20.06 -3.03 -18.24
C GLU A 165 -20.63 -3.26 -16.82
N PRO A 166 -21.89 -3.73 -16.69
CA PRO A 166 -22.56 -3.84 -15.40
C PRO A 166 -21.93 -4.87 -14.46
N TYR A 167 -21.30 -5.94 -14.98
CA TYR A 167 -20.71 -6.97 -14.09
C TYR A 167 -19.56 -6.42 -13.22
N LEU A 168 -18.96 -5.30 -13.61
CA LEU A 168 -17.91 -4.64 -12.84
C LEU A 168 -18.43 -3.67 -11.76
N ASP A 169 -19.72 -3.32 -11.75
CA ASP A 169 -20.24 -2.27 -10.86
C ASP A 169 -20.13 -2.63 -9.38
N ASN A 170 -20.34 -3.90 -9.04
CA ASN A 170 -20.15 -4.37 -7.67
C ASN A 170 -18.69 -4.24 -7.22
N ILE A 171 -17.74 -4.63 -8.08
CA ILE A 171 -16.30 -4.55 -7.78
C ILE A 171 -15.85 -3.08 -7.73
N ARG A 172 -16.35 -2.20 -8.60
CA ARG A 172 -16.08 -0.74 -8.55
C ARG A 172 -16.56 -0.14 -7.24
N GLY A 173 -17.80 -0.45 -6.84
CA GLY A 173 -18.40 0.01 -5.60
C GLY A 173 -17.62 -0.48 -4.37
N TYR A 174 -17.16 -1.73 -4.39
CA TYR A 174 -16.33 -2.29 -3.32
C TYR A 174 -14.92 -1.68 -3.29
N ALA A 175 -14.21 -1.65 -4.41
CA ALA A 175 -12.86 -1.09 -4.49
C ALA A 175 -12.84 0.36 -3.99
N ARG A 176 -13.80 1.19 -4.43
CA ARG A 176 -13.92 2.57 -3.94
C ARG A 176 -14.42 2.63 -2.52
N TYR A 177 -15.62 2.16 -2.23
CA TYR A 177 -16.31 2.52 -0.98
C TYR A 177 -16.32 1.41 0.07
N GLY A 178 -15.87 0.22 -0.28
CA GLY A 178 -15.94 -0.96 0.59
C GLY A 178 -17.38 -1.39 0.87
N MET A 179 -18.28 -1.15 -0.08
CA MET A 179 -19.71 -1.49 -0.04
C MET A 179 -20.00 -2.75 -0.88
N ASN A 180 -21.25 -3.23 -0.86
CA ASN A 180 -21.80 -4.29 -1.74
C ASN A 180 -21.40 -5.73 -1.40
N PHE A 181 -20.42 -5.96 -0.52
CA PHE A 181 -20.08 -7.31 -0.07
C PHE A 181 -20.14 -7.42 1.46
N LYS A 182 -20.79 -8.49 1.96
CA LYS A 182 -20.85 -8.83 3.39
C LYS A 182 -19.54 -9.45 3.89
N SER A 183 -18.84 -10.17 3.03
CA SER A 183 -17.52 -10.77 3.26
C SER A 183 -16.55 -10.30 2.18
N SER A 184 -15.24 -10.38 2.43
CA SER A 184 -14.23 -9.98 1.44
C SER A 184 -14.38 -10.79 0.13
N PRO A 185 -14.47 -10.15 -1.05
CA PRO A 185 -14.47 -10.85 -2.34
C PRO A 185 -13.10 -11.45 -2.69
N VAL A 186 -12.06 -11.13 -1.91
CA VAL A 186 -10.72 -11.71 -2.04
C VAL A 186 -10.44 -12.60 -0.84
N ASN A 187 -10.01 -13.83 -1.11
CA ASN A 187 -9.57 -14.78 -0.10
C ASN A 187 -8.03 -14.74 0.01
N MET A 188 -7.52 -14.46 1.22
CA MET A 188 -6.10 -14.53 1.51
C MET A 188 -5.81 -15.81 2.31
N ARG A 189 -5.01 -16.69 1.73
CA ARG A 189 -4.49 -17.86 2.45
C ARG A 189 -3.30 -17.41 3.29
N ILE A 190 -3.51 -17.27 4.59
CA ILE A 190 -2.43 -17.13 5.56
C ILE A 190 -1.89 -18.54 5.78
N ARG A 191 -0.61 -18.77 5.46
CA ARG A 191 0.05 -20.01 5.83
C ARG A 191 0.40 -19.89 7.31
N ASN A 192 -0.24 -20.68 8.16
CA ASN A 192 0.23 -20.88 9.52
C ASN A 192 1.50 -21.72 9.42
N THR A 193 2.66 -21.10 9.67
CA THR A 193 3.94 -21.78 9.86
C THR A 193 4.06 -22.25 11.29
#